data_AF-A0A9X3WQ58-F1
#
_entry.id   AF-A0A9X3WQ58-F1
#
_cell.length_a   1.000
_cell.length_b   1.000
_cell.length_c   1.000
_cell.angle_alpha   90.00
_cell.angle_beta   90.00
_cell.angle_gamma   90.00
#
_symmetry.space_group_name_H-M   'P 1'
#
loop_
_entity.id
_entity.type
_entity.pdbx_description
1 polymer ?
#
loop_
_entity_poly.entity_id
_entity_poly.type
_entity_poly.pdbx_seq_one_letter_code
_entity_poly.pdbx_strand_id
1 'polypeptide(L)'
;MLELIGIFSFTIILLIVIGFIFFNVAGFIKPTTVQIQLFGIHLTIFGGFIINDMLVIGFLIMLLGLAIGLYGSFKDSDSFNQTEENKN
;
A
#
# COMPACT_ATOMS: atom_id res chain seq x y z
N MET A 1 15.29 22.96 2.42
CA MET A 1 13.84 23.26 2.23
C MET A 1 13.15 22.11 1.51
N LEU A 2 13.66 21.65 0.36
CA LEU A 2 13.15 20.46 -0.35
C LEU A 2 13.15 19.18 0.50
N GLU A 3 14.24 18.89 1.21
CA GLU A 3 14.29 17.71 2.11
C GLU A 3 13.19 17.72 3.18
N LEU A 4 12.90 18.89 3.77
CA LEU A 4 11.83 19.03 4.77
C LEU A 4 10.46 18.72 4.15
N ILE A 5 10.22 19.20 2.92
CA ILE A 5 8.99 18.93 2.15
C ILE A 5 8.87 17.43 1.84
N GLY A 6 9.97 16.76 1.49
CA GLY A 6 10.00 15.33 1.26
C GLY A 6 9.69 14.52 2.51
N ILE A 7 10.29 14.88 3.64
CA ILE A 7 10.03 14.23 4.94
C ILE A 7 8.55 14.41 5.34
N PHE A 8 8.00 15.61 5.19
CA PHE A 8 6.57 15.84 5.46
C PHE A 8 5.68 15.04 4.52
N SER A 9 5.98 15.02 3.22
CA SER A 9 5.22 14.25 2.23
C SER A 9 5.26 12.75 2.53
N PHE A 10 6.44 12.22 2.87
CA PHE A 10 6.61 10.83 3.28
C PHE A 10 5.80 10.50 4.52
N THR A 11 5.86 11.37 5.54
CA THR A 11 5.14 11.18 6.80
C THR A 11 3.63 11.13 6.56
N ILE A 12 3.09 12.04 5.74
CA ILE A 12 1.66 12.05 5.38
C ILE A 12 1.27 10.76 4.66
N ILE A 13 2.07 10.32 3.69
CA ILE A 13 1.82 9.08 2.95
C ILE A 13 1.83 7.87 3.90
N LEU A 14 2.80 7.81 4.81
CA LEU A 14 2.91 6.74 5.80
C LEU A 14 1.65 6.71 6.69
N LEU A 15 1.17 7.86 7.15
CA LEU A 15 -0.06 7.95 7.95
C LEU A 15 -1.29 7.49 7.17
N ILE A 16 -1.41 7.85 5.89
CA ILE A 16 -2.49 7.40 5.01
C ILE A 16 -2.45 5.88 4.87
N VAL A 17 -1.27 5.29 4.63
CA VAL A 17 -1.09 3.84 4.51
C VAL A 17 -1.45 3.14 5.82
N ILE A 18 -0.98 3.63 6.96
CA ILE A 18 -1.30 3.07 8.29
C ILE A 18 -2.82 3.13 8.53
N GLY A 19 -3.45 4.28 8.26
CA GLY A 19 -4.89 4.46 8.38
C GLY A 19 -5.66 3.49 7.49
N PHE A 20 -5.25 3.36 6.22
CA PHE A 20 -5.85 2.42 5.28
C PHE A 20 -5.79 0.98 5.78
N ILE A 21 -4.61 0.52 6.25
CA ILE A 21 -4.44 -0.82 6.82
C ILE A 21 -5.31 -1.00 8.06
N PHE A 22 -5.31 -0.03 8.97
CA PHE A 22 -6.10 -0.07 10.20
C PHE A 22 -7.60 -0.20 9.90
N PHE A 23 -8.16 0.64 9.03
CA PHE A 23 -9.57 0.58 8.67
C PHE A 23 -9.93 -0.70 7.91
N ASN A 24 -9.02 -1.24 7.09
CA ASN A 24 -9.22 -2.53 6.42
C ASN A 24 -9.23 -3.69 7.42
N VAL A 25 -8.30 -3.72 8.39
CA VAL A 25 -8.23 -4.76 9.43
C VAL A 25 -9.40 -4.68 10.41
N ALA A 26 -9.80 -3.48 10.81
CA ALA A 26 -10.97 -3.26 11.67
C ALA A 26 -12.31 -3.51 10.95
N GLY A 27 -12.30 -3.84 9.65
CA GLY A 27 -13.49 -4.18 8.87
C GLY A 27 -14.38 -2.99 8.51
N PHE A 28 -13.95 -1.75 8.77
CA PHE A 28 -14.68 -0.53 8.39
C PHE A 28 -14.73 -0.34 6.87
N ILE A 29 -13.65 -0.70 6.18
CA ILE A 29 -13.58 -0.69 4.72
C ILE A 29 -13.32 -2.10 4.21
N LYS A 30 -13.93 -2.45 3.06
CA LYS A 30 -13.72 -3.73 2.38
C LYS A 30 -13.21 -3.47 0.96
N PRO A 31 -11.97 -2.97 0.81
CA PRO A 31 -11.42 -2.67 -0.51
C PRO A 31 -11.27 -3.96 -1.31
N THR A 32 -11.59 -3.91 -2.60
CA THR A 32 -11.37 -5.06 -3.49
C THR A 32 -9.88 -5.27 -3.74
N THR A 33 -9.48 -6.47 -4.16
CA THR A 33 -8.08 -6.78 -4.52
C THR A 33 -7.51 -5.80 -5.53
N VAL A 34 -8.30 -5.46 -6.56
CA VAL A 34 -7.91 -4.48 -7.58
C VAL A 34 -7.69 -3.09 -6.97
N GLN A 35 -8.49 -2.67 -6.00
CA GLN A 35 -8.30 -1.36 -5.34
C GLN A 35 -7.01 -1.31 -4.52
N ILE A 36 -6.68 -2.38 -3.80
CA ILE A 36 -5.43 -2.46 -3.02
C ILE A 36 -4.22 -2.47 -3.96
N GLN A 37 -4.29 -3.27 -5.03
CA GLN A 37 -3.25 -3.32 -6.06
C GLN A 37 -3.05 -1.95 -6.72
N LEU A 38 -4.16 -1.31 -7.13
CA LEU A 38 -4.11 0.00 -7.78
C LEU A 38 -3.52 1.06 -6.83
N PHE A 39 -3.88 1.02 -5.55
CA PHE A 39 -3.29 1.89 -4.54
C PHE A 39 -1.78 1.67 -4.41
N GLY A 40 -1.32 0.41 -4.34
CA GLY A 40 0.10 0.06 -4.31
C GLY A 40 0.86 0.52 -5.57
N ILE A 41 0.27 0.35 -6.75
CA ILE A 41 0.85 0.83 -8.02
C ILE A 41 0.97 2.35 -8.03
N HIS A 42 -0.05 3.08 -7.59
CA HIS A 42 -0.01 4.55 -7.51
C HIS A 42 1.10 5.02 -6.57
N LEU A 43 1.23 4.41 -5.38
CA LEU A 43 2.33 4.68 -4.46
C LEU A 43 3.69 4.40 -5.09
N THR A 44 3.81 3.29 -5.82
CA THR A 44 5.07 2.91 -6.48
C THR A 44 5.47 3.93 -7.53
N ILE A 45 4.55 4.31 -8.42
CA ILE A 45 4.78 5.33 -9.46
C ILE A 45 5.11 6.68 -8.82
N PHE A 46 4.38 7.06 -7.76
CA PHE A 46 4.62 8.31 -7.05
C PHE A 46 6.01 8.36 -6.41
N GLY A 47 6.45 7.28 -5.76
CA GLY A 47 7.81 7.16 -5.24
C GLY A 47 8.86 7.26 -6.34
N GLY A 48 8.59 6.65 -7.50
CA GLY A 48 9.45 6.76 -8.68
C GLY A 48 9.56 8.19 -9.23
N PHE A 49 8.50 9.00 -9.11
CA PHE A 49 8.57 10.41 -9.48
C PHE A 49 9.46 11.22 -8.51
N ILE A 50 9.36 10.94 -7.21
CA ILE A 50 10.13 11.61 -6.16
C ILE A 50 11.62 11.25 -6.19
N ILE A 51 11.99 10.08 -6.73
CA ILE A 51 13.38 9.59 -6.71
C ILE A 51 14.37 10.56 -7.36
N ASN A 52 13.92 11.39 -8.31
CA ASN A 52 14.74 12.36 -9.03
C ASN A 52 15.32 13.44 -8.12
N ASP A 53 14.56 13.87 -7.10
CA ASP A 53 14.97 14.92 -6.18
C ASP A 53 15.41 14.37 -4.82
N MET A 54 14.82 13.25 -4.38
CA MET A 54 15.03 12.67 -3.06
C MET A 54 15.11 11.15 -3.13
N LEU A 55 16.28 10.64 -3.52
CA LEU A 55 16.53 9.23 -3.81
C LEU A 55 16.05 8.28 -2.70
N VAL A 56 16.46 8.51 -1.46
CA VAL A 56 16.13 7.61 -0.33
C VAL A 56 14.62 7.60 -0.05
N ILE A 57 13.99 8.77 -0.04
CA ILE A 57 12.55 8.90 0.26
C ILE A 57 11.73 8.27 -0.87
N GLY A 58 12.05 8.60 -2.13
CA GLY A 58 11.38 8.02 -3.29
C GLY A 58 11.48 6.50 -3.32
N PHE A 59 12.68 5.96 -3.05
CA PHE A 59 12.91 4.52 -2.99
C PHE A 59 12.10 3.82 -1.88
N LEU A 60 12.01 4.41 -0.68
CA LEU A 60 11.20 3.86 0.41
C LEU A 60 9.70 3.85 0.06
N ILE A 61 9.19 4.91 -0.57
CA ILE A 61 7.80 4.97 -1.04
C ILE A 61 7.54 3.92 -2.11
N MET A 62 8.49 3.72 -3.04
CA MET A 62 8.40 2.67 -4.05
C MET A 62 8.28 1.28 -3.43
N LEU A 63 9.15 0.95 -2.48
CA LEU A 63 9.11 -0.34 -1.79
C LEU A 63 7.80 -0.54 -1.02
N LEU A 64 7.31 0.52 -0.36
CA LEU A 64 6.04 0.49 0.36
C LEU A 64 4.86 0.23 -0.58
N GLY A 65 4.79 0.94 -1.70
CA GLY A 65 3.77 0.75 -2.72
C GLY A 65 3.79 -0.67 -3.30
N LEU A 66 4.98 -1.19 -3.59
CA LEU A 66 5.16 -2.55 -4.10
C LEU A 66 4.66 -3.58 -3.09
N ALA A 67 5.04 -3.45 -1.81
CA ALA A 67 4.62 -4.36 -0.75
C ALA A 67 3.09 -4.39 -0.58
N ILE A 68 2.44 -3.22 -0.62
CA ILE A 68 0.98 -3.11 -0.54
C ILE A 68 0.32 -3.72 -1.78
N GLY A 69 0.87 -3.48 -2.97
CA GLY A 69 0.34 -4.04 -4.22
C GLY A 69 0.41 -5.57 -4.23
N LEU A 70 1.54 -6.14 -3.79
CA LEU A 70 1.73 -7.57 -3.62
C LEU A 70 0.75 -8.14 -2.58
N TYR A 71 0.60 -7.49 -1.43
CA TYR A 71 -0.39 -7.87 -0.43
C TYR A 71 -1.81 -7.93 -1.00
N GLY A 72 -2.20 -6.93 -1.80
CA GLY A 72 -3.47 -6.94 -2.53
C GLY A 72 -3.64 -8.18 -3.38
N SER A 73 -2.58 -8.60 -4.08
CA SER A 73 -2.61 -9.80 -4.94
C SER A 73 -2.85 -11.11 -4.21
N PHE A 74 -2.49 -11.21 -2.92
CA PHE A 74 -2.67 -12.43 -2.13
C PHE A 74 -3.96 -12.41 -1.27
N LYS A 75 -4.66 -11.26 -1.21
CA LYS A 75 -5.86 -11.12 -0.36
C LYS A 75 -7.01 -12.05 -0.76
N ASP A 76 -7.24 -12.27 -2.06
CA ASP A 76 -8.34 -13.14 -2.50
C ASP A 76 -8.00 -14.63 -2.45
N SER A 77 -6.72 -15.02 -2.48
CA SER A 77 -6.31 -16.44 -2.38
C SER A 77 -6.66 -17.07 -1.03
N ASP A 78 -6.73 -16.28 0.04
CA ASP A 78 -7.13 -16.77 1.37
C ASP A 78 -8.64 -17.06 1.49
N SER A 79 -9.46 -16.41 0.66
CA SER A 79 -10.93 -16.62 0.67
C SER A 79 -11.35 -17.93 0.00
N PHE A 80 -10.53 -18.45 -0.91
CA PHE A 80 -10.80 -19.72 -1.60
C PHE A 80 -10.60 -20.92 -0.67
N ASN A 81 -9.58 -20.86 0.21
CA ASN A 81 -9.27 -21.95 1.15
C ASN A 81 -10.30 -22.09 2.29
N GLN A 82 -10.96 -21.01 2.72
CA GLN A 82 -11.99 -21.11 3.77
C GLN A 82 -13.30 -21.78 3.30
N THR A 83 -13.58 -21.81 2.00
CA THR A 83 -14.80 -22.42 1.47
C THR A 83 -14.67 -23.93 1.30
N GLU A 84 -13.45 -24.44 1.12
CA GLU A 84 -13.20 -25.88 1.01
C GLU A 84 -13.10 -26.57 2.38
N GLU A 85 -12.65 -25.87 3.43
CA GLU A 85 -12.55 -26.45 4.79
C GLU A 85 -13.92 -26.61 5.48
N ASN A 86 -14.94 -25.85 5.07
CA ASN A 86 -16.30 -25.91 5.65
C ASN A 86 -17.24 -26.89 4.90
N LYS A 87 -16.70 -27.72 4.00
CA LYS A 87 -17.45 -28.70 3.20
C LYS A 87 -17.01 -30.16 3.41
N ASN A 88 -16.01 -30.41 4.24
CA ASN A 88 -15.60 -31.74 4.71
C ASN A 88 -15.96 -31.94 6.18
#